data_AF-A0A7X8WMY0-F1
#
_entry.id   AF-A0A7X8WMY0-F1
#
_cell.length_a   1.000
_cell.length_b   1.000
_cell.length_c   1.000
_cell.angle_alpha   90.00
_cell.angle_beta   90.00
_cell.angle_gamma   90.00
#
_symmetry.space_group_name_H-M   'P 1'
#
loop_
_entity.id
_entity.type
_entity.pdbx_description
1 polymer ?
#
loop_
_entity_poly.entity_id
_entity_poly.type
_entity_poly.pdbx_seq_one_letter_code
_entity_poly.pdbx_strand_id
1 'polypeptide(L)'
;TKVMEVIQQVGDEMYAEDEYKDNMLASVEVSGLNNFGDSALEIRARIRTKPGKQWGIGRQFRKRLKEAFDKHNIEIPFPHQTIYWGDDMHPSKLSIDEKQEN
;
A
#
# COMPACT_ATOMS: atom_id res chain seq x y z
N THR A 1 -10.44 9.03 2.77
CA THR A 1 -9.65 8.82 1.53
C THR A 1 -10.23 7.61 0.84
N LYS A 2 -10.22 7.60 -0.50
CA LYS A 2 -10.90 6.56 -1.28
C LYS A 2 -10.55 5.14 -0.85
N VAL A 3 -9.27 4.87 -0.54
CA VAL A 3 -8.80 3.56 -0.07
C VAL A 3 -9.43 3.17 1.28
N MET A 4 -9.47 4.08 2.26
CA MET A 4 -10.06 3.80 3.57
C MET A 4 -11.58 3.55 3.48
N GLU A 5 -12.27 4.29 2.61
CA GLU A 5 -13.70 4.08 2.33
C GLU A 5 -13.96 2.69 1.74
N VAL A 6 -13.13 2.26 0.78
CA VAL A 6 -13.25 0.91 0.19
C VAL A 6 -12.96 -0.18 1.22
N ILE A 7 -11.95 -0.01 2.09
CA ILE A 7 -11.67 -0.95 3.18
C ILE A 7 -12.88 -1.06 4.12
N GLN A 8 -13.46 0.09 4.51
CA GLN A 8 -14.63 0.12 5.40
C GLN A 8 -15.84 -0.57 4.75
N GLN A 9 -16.13 -0.23 3.50
CA GLN A 9 -17.24 -0.81 2.74
C GLN A 9 -17.14 -2.33 2.66
N VAL A 10 -15.95 -2.88 2.33
CA VAL A 10 -15.74 -4.33 2.28
C VAL A 10 -16.01 -5.00 3.63
N GLY A 11 -15.63 -4.34 4.73
CA GLY A 11 -15.88 -4.85 6.07
C GLY A 11 -17.36 -4.80 6.46
N ASP A 12 -18.06 -3.73 6.09
CA ASP A 12 -19.49 -3.55 6.36
C ASP A 12 -20.32 -4.56 5.56
N GLU A 13 -20.01 -4.74 4.27
CA GLU A 13 -20.64 -5.75 3.41
C GLU A 13 -20.43 -7.16 3.98
N MET A 14 -19.19 -7.50 4.35
CA MET A 14 -18.88 -8.80 4.94
C MET A 14 -19.58 -9.02 6.28
N TYR A 15 -19.72 -7.98 7.11
CA TYR A 15 -20.42 -8.05 8.39
C TYR A 15 -21.94 -8.20 8.25
N ALA A 16 -22.53 -7.68 7.17
CA ALA A 16 -23.95 -7.78 6.88
C ALA A 16 -24.39 -9.18 6.42
N GLU A 17 -23.45 -10.01 5.94
CA GLU A 17 -23.74 -11.35 5.45
C GLU A 17 -23.85 -12.39 6.57
N ASP A 18 -24.93 -13.18 6.56
CA ASP A 18 -25.21 -14.19 7.58
C ASP A 18 -24.09 -15.23 7.74
N GLU A 19 -23.35 -15.53 6.66
CA GLU A 19 -22.20 -16.46 6.69
C GLU A 19 -21.09 -16.01 7.67
N TYR A 20 -20.87 -14.70 7.81
CA TYR A 20 -19.76 -14.14 8.60
C TYR A 20 -20.22 -13.43 9.86
N LYS A 21 -21.47 -12.96 9.90
CA LYS A 21 -22.06 -12.23 11.02
C LYS A 21 -21.92 -12.98 12.35
N ASP A 22 -22.06 -14.30 12.34
CA ASP A 22 -21.90 -15.13 13.54
C ASP A 22 -20.45 -15.22 14.04
N ASN A 23 -19.46 -14.99 13.17
CA ASN A 23 -18.04 -15.12 13.48
C ASN A 23 -17.35 -13.77 13.70
N MET A 24 -17.96 -12.67 13.26
CA MET A 24 -17.50 -11.29 13.43
C MET A 24 -18.21 -10.61 14.59
N LEU A 25 -17.46 -9.97 15.48
CA LEU A 25 -18.02 -9.26 16.64
C LEU A 25 -18.45 -7.83 16.29
N ALA A 26 -17.85 -7.25 15.25
CA ALA A 26 -18.16 -5.94 14.69
C ALA A 26 -17.64 -5.88 13.26
N SER A 27 -18.05 -4.84 12.53
CA SER A 27 -17.41 -4.48 11.25
C SER A 27 -15.92 -4.13 11.45
N VAL A 28 -15.20 -4.02 10.33
CA VAL A 28 -13.80 -3.60 10.30
C VAL A 28 -13.66 -2.21 10.90
N GLU A 29 -12.60 -2.02 11.68
CA GLU A 29 -12.19 -0.73 12.23
C GLU A 29 -10.96 -0.26 11.46
N VAL A 30 -11.08 0.81 10.69
CA VAL A 30 -9.96 1.41 9.96
C VAL A 30 -9.30 2.48 10.81
N SER A 31 -8.11 2.20 11.32
CA SER A 31 -7.33 3.17 12.11
C SER A 31 -6.74 4.30 11.25
N GLY A 32 -6.63 4.08 9.94
CA GLY A 32 -6.14 5.07 8.98
C GLY A 32 -4.68 4.86 8.57
N LEU A 33 -4.02 5.94 8.14
CA LEU A 33 -2.62 5.92 7.72
C LEU A 33 -1.73 5.64 8.93
N ASN A 34 -0.94 4.57 8.84
CA ASN A 34 -0.06 4.11 9.91
C ASN A 34 1.40 4.51 9.67
N ASN A 35 1.87 4.44 8.43
CA ASN A 35 3.27 4.71 8.10
C ASN A 35 3.43 5.16 6.64
N PHE A 36 4.48 5.92 6.38
CA PHE A 36 5.00 6.20 5.04
C PHE A 36 6.17 5.25 4.79
N GLY A 37 5.94 4.18 4.05
CA GLY A 37 6.98 3.23 3.66
C GLY A 37 7.72 3.66 2.39
N ASP A 38 8.84 3.00 2.10
CA ASP A 38 9.77 3.37 1.01
C ASP A 38 9.12 3.41 -0.38
N SER A 39 8.08 2.59 -0.61
CA SER A 39 7.33 2.55 -1.88
C SER A 39 5.82 2.45 -1.68
N ALA A 40 5.31 2.70 -0.46
CA ALA A 40 3.90 2.48 -0.14
C ALA A 40 3.42 3.31 1.04
N LEU A 41 2.12 3.60 1.07
CA LEU A 41 1.43 4.09 2.26
C LEU A 41 0.80 2.91 3.01
N GLU A 42 1.16 2.72 4.27
CA GLU A 42 0.61 1.64 5.08
C GLU A 42 -0.68 2.10 5.75
N ILE A 43 -1.79 1.42 5.47
CA ILE A 43 -3.07 1.66 6.15
C ILE A 43 -3.33 0.51 7.12
N ARG A 44 -3.69 0.86 8.36
CA ARG A 44 -3.99 -0.12 9.40
C ARG A 44 -5.51 -0.28 9.57
N ALA A 45 -5.95 -1.53 9.59
CA ALA A 45 -7.33 -1.92 9.91
C ALA A 45 -7.34 -3.13 10.85
N ARG A 46 -8.39 -3.27 11.65
CA ARG A 46 -8.59 -4.38 12.60
C ARG A 46 -9.96 -5.02 12.41
N ILE A 47 -10.00 -6.34 12.54
CA ILE A 47 -11.24 -7.12 12.53
C ILE A 47 -11.33 -7.86 13.87
N ARG A 48 -12.47 -7.72 14.55
CA ARG A 48 -12.75 -8.44 15.79
C ARG A 48 -13.59 -9.67 15.48
N THR A 49 -13.10 -10.85 15.83
CA THR A 49 -13.75 -12.13 15.55
C THR A 49 -13.84 -13.00 16.79
N LYS A 50 -14.70 -14.03 16.74
CA LYS A 50 -14.66 -15.11 17.73
C LYS A 50 -13.31 -15.84 17.71
N PRO A 51 -12.85 -16.40 18.84
CA PRO A 51 -11.61 -17.17 18.90
C PRO A 51 -11.57 -18.31 17.87
N GLY A 52 -10.43 -18.49 17.20
CA GLY A 52 -10.21 -19.53 16.19
C GLY A 52 -10.75 -19.18 14.79
N LYS A 53 -11.51 -18.09 14.64
CA LYS A 53 -12.07 -17.66 13.35
C LYS A 53 -11.23 -16.59 12.64
N GLN A 54 -10.22 -16.02 13.32
CA GLN A 54 -9.40 -14.92 12.81
C GLN A 54 -8.76 -15.19 11.45
N TRP A 55 -8.29 -16.42 11.19
CA TRP A 55 -7.66 -16.77 9.92
C TRP A 55 -8.66 -16.92 8.78
N GLY A 56 -9.81 -17.55 9.05
CA GLY A 56 -10.87 -17.75 8.06
C GLY A 56 -11.46 -16.41 7.61
N ILE A 57 -11.89 -15.59 8.56
CA ILE A 57 -12.41 -14.24 8.31
C ILE A 57 -11.34 -13.37 7.66
N GLY A 58 -10.11 -13.38 8.20
CA GLY A 58 -9.02 -12.58 7.66
C GLY A 58 -8.62 -12.94 6.23
N ARG A 59 -8.78 -14.20 5.81
CA ARG A 59 -8.54 -14.61 4.41
C ARG A 59 -9.65 -14.15 3.48
N GLN A 60 -10.92 -14.33 3.88
CA GLN A 60 -12.06 -13.87 3.07
C GLN A 60 -12.07 -12.36 2.90
N PHE A 61 -11.79 -11.62 3.98
CA PHE A 61 -11.67 -10.16 3.93
C PHE A 61 -10.58 -9.73 2.93
N ARG A 62 -9.38 -10.32 2.98
CA ARG A 62 -8.29 -9.98 2.05
C ARG A 62 -8.64 -10.30 0.59
N LYS A 63 -9.33 -11.41 0.33
CA LYS A 63 -9.81 -11.77 -1.01
C LYS A 63 -10.73 -10.69 -1.57
N ARG A 64 -11.77 -10.31 -0.81
CA ARG A 64 -12.73 -9.28 -1.20
C ARG A 64 -12.08 -7.91 -1.34
N LEU A 65 -11.13 -7.60 -0.47
CA LEU A 65 -10.39 -6.35 -0.54
C LEU A 65 -9.59 -6.24 -1.85
N LYS A 66 -8.97 -7.34 -2.30
CA LYS A 66 -8.29 -7.38 -3.61
C LYS A 66 -9.27 -7.11 -4.76
N GLU A 67 -10.40 -7.79 -4.78
CA GLU A 67 -11.45 -7.62 -5.80
C GLU A 67 -11.99 -6.19 -5.82
N ALA A 68 -12.21 -5.60 -4.64
CA ALA A 68 -12.67 -4.22 -4.51
C ALA A 68 -11.60 -3.22 -4.98
N PHE A 69 -10.32 -3.45 -4.65
CA PHE A 69 -9.23 -2.59 -5.10
C PHE A 69 -9.10 -2.62 -6.62
N ASP A 70 -9.20 -3.80 -7.24
CA ASP A 70 -9.18 -3.94 -8.70
C ASP A 70 -10.34 -3.19 -9.35
N LYS A 71 -11.56 -3.30 -8.80
CA LYS A 71 -12.74 -2.57 -9.29
C LYS A 71 -12.61 -1.05 -9.17
N HIS A 72 -11.86 -0.58 -8.18
CA HIS A 72 -11.63 0.85 -7.95
C HIS A 72 -10.34 1.38 -8.57
N ASN A 73 -9.63 0.58 -9.37
CA ASN A 73 -8.31 0.91 -9.93
C ASN A 73 -7.31 1.37 -8.86
N ILE A 74 -7.37 0.75 -7.67
CA ILE A 74 -6.41 0.96 -6.59
C ILE A 74 -5.27 -0.04 -6.81
N GLU A 75 -4.12 0.46 -7.25
CA GLU A 75 -2.95 -0.37 -7.46
C GLU A 75 -2.34 -0.82 -6.13
N ILE A 76 -1.97 -2.11 -6.05
CA ILE A 76 -1.21 -2.63 -4.93
C ILE A 76 0.26 -2.32 -5.19
N PRO A 77 0.93 -1.56 -4.30
CA PRO A 77 2.27 -1.09 -4.57
C PRO A 77 3.26 -2.24 -4.62
N PHE A 78 4.09 -2.24 -5.65
CA PHE A 78 5.31 -3.03 -5.72
C PHE A 78 6.51 -2.12 -5.37
N PRO A 79 7.63 -2.67 -4.89
CA PRO A 79 8.83 -1.89 -4.69
C PRO A 79 9.28 -1.27 -6.03
N HIS A 80 9.39 0.06 -6.08
CA HIS A 80 9.90 0.78 -7.26
C HIS A 80 11.24 1.42 -6.91
N GLN A 81 12.23 1.23 -7.77
CA GLN A 81 13.54 1.86 -7.64
C GLN A 81 13.83 2.65 -8.91
N THR A 82 14.18 3.93 -8.75
CA THR A 82 14.73 4.72 -9.84
C THR A 82 16.25 4.60 -9.79
N ILE A 83 16.83 3.88 -10.75
CA ILE A 83 18.28 3.78 -10.88
C ILE A 83 18.74 4.97 -11.72
N TYR A 84 19.57 5.82 -11.12
CA TYR A 84 20.28 6.85 -11.86
C TYR A 84 21.64 6.29 -12.28
N TRP A 85 21.77 5.91 -13.55
CA TRP A 85 23.08 5.67 -14.14
C TRP A 85 23.71 7.05 -14.34
N GLY A 86 24.63 7.40 -13.43
CA GLY A 86 25.39 8.65 -13.57
C GLY A 86 26.00 8.71 -14.96
N ASP A 87 25.78 9.82 -15.65
CA ASP A 87 26.47 10.14 -16.90
C ASP A 87 27.97 9.90 -16.65
N ASP A 88 28.59 9.11 -17.53
CA ASP A 88 29.98 8.67 -17.39
C ASP A 88 30.85 9.79 -16.84
N MET A 89 31.59 9.50 -15.76
CA MET A 89 32.59 10.38 -15.15
C MET A 89 33.22 11.29 -16.21
N HIS A 90 32.82 12.57 -16.23
CA HIS A 90 33.39 13.50 -17.19
C HIS A 90 34.88 13.63 -16.87
N PRO A 91 35.79 13.23 -17.77
CA PRO A 91 37.21 13.36 -17.52
C PRO A 91 37.50 14.85 -17.44
N SER A 92 38.29 15.21 -16.43
CA SER A 92 38.86 16.53 -16.21
C SER A 92 39.17 17.27 -17.51
N LYS A 93 38.32 18.24 -17.87
CA LYS A 93 38.70 19.40 -18.69
C LYS A 93 38.87 20.56 -17.72
N LEU A 94 40.02 20.62 -17.05
CA LEU A 94 40.47 21.84 -16.36
C LEU A 94 41.73 22.32 -17.09
N SER A 95 41.49 23.37 -17.88
CA SER A 95 42.39 24.33 -18.54
C SER A 95 43.80 23.90 -18.93
N ILE A 96 44.00 23.65 -20.23
CA ILE A 96 45.22 24.10 -20.92
C ILE A 96 45.12 25.63 -21.03
N ASP A 97 45.81 26.34 -20.16
CA ASP A 97 46.03 27.79 -20.29
C ASP A 97 47.01 28.03 -21.44
N GLU A 98 46.50 28.15 -22.67
CA GLU A 98 47.21 28.83 -23.74
C GLU A 98 46.89 30.33 -23.70
N LYS A 99 47.80 31.09 -23.08
CA LYS A 99 48.41 32.34 -23.56
C LYS A 99 48.92 33.13 -22.37
N GLN A 100 50.23 33.37 -22.29
CA GLN A 100 50.76 34.73 -22.43
C GLN A 100 52.10 34.71 -23.17
N GLU A 101 52.07 35.46 -24.25
CA GLU A 101 53.14 35.98 -25.08
C GLU A 101 54.01 36.93 -24.25
N ASN A 102 55.31 36.65 -24.16
CA ASN A 102 56.44 37.60 -24.17
C ASN A 102 57.77 36.86 -24.04
#